data_AF-A0A9X9A0W8-F1
#
_entry.id   AF-A0A9X9A0W8-F1
#
_cell.length_a   1.000
_cell.length_b   1.000
_cell.length_c   1.000
_cell.angle_alpha   90.00
_cell.angle_beta   90.00
_cell.angle_gamma   90.00
#
_symmetry.space_group_name_H-M   'P 1'
#
loop_
_entity.id
_entity.type
_entity.pdbx_description
1 polymer ?
#
loop_
_entity_poly.entity_id
_entity_poly.type
_entity_poly.pdbx_seq_one_letter_code
_entity_poly.pdbx_strand_id
1 'polypeptide(L)'
;GNEQITHLLNEWYQEIRARHVDAAQLLKQEIENRIHNIEENQTILLYYSLLDFRHQYLIDSLSISKDSFKQSDAYKTPTDDFLSYYYHFFKAIHSNVTGNHSLAKIHYDKAEYLLETIPD
;
A
#
# COMPACT_ATOMS: atom_id res chain seq x y z
N GLY A 1 1.16 19.83 8.12
CA GLY A 1 2.01 19.10 7.16
C GLY A 1 1.68 17.64 7.21
N ASN A 2 2.26 16.91 8.16
CA ASN A 2 2.12 15.45 8.25
C ASN A 2 0.69 14.96 8.57
N GLU A 3 -0.03 15.61 9.48
CA GLU A 3 -1.40 15.21 9.81
C GLU A 3 -2.36 15.33 8.62
N GLN A 4 -2.19 16.37 7.79
CA GLN A 4 -3.01 16.59 6.60
C GLN A 4 -2.75 15.55 5.51
N ILE A 5 -1.48 15.17 5.28
CA ILE A 5 -1.20 14.10 4.30
C ILE A 5 -1.68 12.75 4.80
N THR A 6 -1.55 12.47 6.10
CA THR A 6 -2.06 11.24 6.69
C THR A 6 -3.58 11.14 6.53
N HIS A 7 -4.31 12.25 6.69
CA HIS A 7 -5.75 12.29 6.41
C HIS A 7 -6.06 11.93 4.96
N LEU A 8 -5.38 12.57 4.00
CA LEU A 8 -5.58 12.29 2.57
C LEU A 8 -5.24 10.84 2.22
N LEU A 9 -4.18 10.27 2.79
CA LEU A 9 -3.82 8.86 2.62
C LEU A 9 -4.91 7.93 3.17
N ASN A 10 -5.50 8.26 4.33
CA ASN A 10 -6.61 7.49 4.90
C ASN A 10 -7.86 7.57 4.02
N GLU A 11 -8.21 8.75 3.49
CA GLU A 11 -9.32 8.91 2.54
C GLU A 11 -9.08 8.09 1.27
N TRP A 12 -7.87 8.17 0.70
CA TRP A 12 -7.49 7.40 -0.48
C TRP A 12 -7.59 5.90 -0.24
N TYR A 13 -7.16 5.43 0.92
CA TYR A 13 -7.34 4.05 1.36
C TYR A 13 -8.82 3.62 1.37
N GLN A 14 -9.73 4.44 1.87
CA GLN A 14 -11.16 4.11 1.88
C GLN A 14 -11.72 4.03 0.46
N GLU A 15 -11.39 4.98 -0.41
CA GLU A 15 -11.83 4.97 -1.82
C GLU A 15 -11.28 3.76 -2.59
N ILE A 16 -10.02 3.37 -2.35
CA ILE A 16 -9.42 2.15 -2.91
C ILE A 16 -10.17 0.90 -2.42
N ARG A 17 -10.49 0.81 -1.12
CA ARG A 17 -11.25 -0.33 -0.55
C ARG A 17 -12.64 -0.42 -1.12
N ALA A 18 -13.32 0.72 -1.24
CA ALA A 18 -14.65 0.84 -1.85
C ALA A 18 -14.64 0.65 -3.38
N ARG A 19 -13.44 0.58 -3.99
CA ARG A 19 -13.22 0.48 -5.44
C ARG A 19 -13.78 1.67 -6.22
N HIS A 20 -13.84 2.84 -5.61
CA HIS A 20 -14.24 4.08 -6.27
C HIS A 20 -13.06 4.62 -7.11
N VAL A 21 -12.87 4.05 -8.31
CA VAL A 21 -11.68 4.31 -9.16
C VAL A 21 -11.48 5.80 -9.46
N ASP A 22 -12.53 6.51 -9.86
CA ASP A 22 -12.42 7.94 -10.21
C ASP A 22 -12.03 8.80 -9.00
N ALA A 23 -12.65 8.56 -7.85
CA ALA A 23 -12.35 9.29 -6.61
C ALA A 23 -10.93 8.98 -6.12
N ALA A 24 -10.53 7.71 -6.15
CA ALA A 24 -9.19 7.28 -5.77
C ALA A 24 -8.11 7.89 -6.69
N GLN A 25 -8.38 8.02 -7.99
CA GLN A 25 -7.46 8.66 -8.93
C GLN A 25 -7.30 10.17 -8.65
N LEU A 26 -8.38 10.87 -8.30
CA LEU A 26 -8.33 12.29 -7.92
C LEU A 26 -7.51 12.50 -6.63
N LEU A 27 -7.75 11.66 -5.61
CA LEU A 27 -7.00 11.72 -4.35
C LEU A 27 -5.50 11.45 -4.55
N LYS A 28 -5.15 10.47 -5.40
CA LYS A 28 -3.75 10.20 -5.76
C LYS A 28 -3.04 11.45 -6.28
N GLN A 29 -3.67 12.17 -7.23
CA GLN A 29 -3.10 13.39 -7.79
C GLN A 29 -2.91 14.49 -6.74
N GLU A 30 -3.86 14.64 -5.81
CA GLU A 30 -3.70 15.61 -4.72
C GLU A 30 -2.57 15.23 -3.76
N ILE A 31 -2.46 13.95 -3.41
CA ILE A 31 -1.39 13.42 -2.54
C ILE A 31 -0.02 13.64 -3.19
N GLU A 32 0.14 13.29 -4.47
CA GLU A 32 1.39 13.47 -5.21
C GLU A 32 1.85 14.94 -5.20
N ASN A 33 0.94 15.90 -5.33
CA ASN A 33 1.28 17.33 -5.27
C ASN A 33 1.77 17.80 -3.89
N ARG A 34 1.43 17.08 -2.82
CA ARG A 34 1.74 17.47 -1.43
C ARG A 34 2.89 16.66 -0.83
N ILE A 35 3.06 15.40 -1.25
CA ILE A 35 3.99 14.45 -0.63
C ILE A 35 5.47 14.81 -0.85
N HIS A 36 5.79 15.55 -1.91
CA HIS A 36 7.13 16.07 -2.19
C HIS A 36 7.67 16.98 -1.07
N ASN A 37 6.80 17.54 -0.22
CA ASN A 37 7.20 18.39 0.91
C ASN A 37 7.47 17.60 2.21
N ILE A 38 7.40 16.26 2.18
CA ILE A 38 7.34 15.39 3.36
C ILE A 38 8.44 14.30 3.31
N GLU A 39 9.49 14.53 2.52
CA GLU A 39 10.56 13.58 2.16
C GLU A 39 11.22 12.82 3.34
N GLU A 40 11.10 13.30 4.58
CA GLU A 40 11.78 12.70 5.73
C GLU A 40 10.96 11.64 6.49
N ASN A 41 9.63 11.56 6.31
CA ASN A 41 8.81 10.62 7.10
C ASN A 41 8.64 9.26 6.39
N GLN A 42 9.51 8.31 6.74
CA GLN A 42 9.50 6.95 6.18
C GLN A 42 8.17 6.21 6.36
N THR A 43 7.44 6.45 7.45
CA THR A 43 6.12 5.82 7.69
C THR A 43 5.08 6.32 6.69
N ILE A 44 5.05 7.63 6.43
CA ILE A 44 4.14 8.23 5.44
C ILE A 44 4.49 7.78 4.03
N LEU A 45 5.79 7.76 3.70
CA LEU A 45 6.28 7.32 2.39
C LEU A 45 5.97 5.83 2.13
N LEU A 46 6.15 4.98 3.14
CA LEU A 46 5.73 3.58 3.05
C LEU A 46 4.22 3.46 2.89
N TYR A 47 3.42 4.21 3.68
CA TYR A 47 1.97 4.12 3.58
C TYR A 47 1.49 4.51 2.17
N TYR A 48 2.04 5.60 1.63
CA TYR A 48 1.82 6.00 0.25
C TYR A 48 2.20 4.90 -0.75
N SER A 49 3.40 4.33 -0.67
CA SER A 49 3.86 3.33 -1.64
C SER A 49 3.02 2.05 -1.62
N LEU A 50 2.50 1.67 -0.45
CA LEU A 50 1.57 0.55 -0.30
C LEU A 50 0.24 0.82 -1.00
N LEU A 51 -0.34 2.01 -0.78
CA LEU A 51 -1.59 2.41 -1.42
C LEU A 51 -1.43 2.59 -2.93
N ASP A 52 -0.30 3.13 -3.38
CA ASP A 52 0.01 3.28 -4.81
C ASP A 52 0.06 1.94 -5.53
N PHE A 53 0.76 0.96 -4.95
CA PHE A 53 0.73 -0.41 -5.48
C PHE A 53 -0.70 -0.97 -5.52
N ARG A 54 -1.47 -0.81 -4.44
CA ARG A 54 -2.82 -1.36 -4.36
C ARG A 54 -3.77 -0.69 -5.35
N HIS A 55 -3.60 0.60 -5.58
CA HIS A 55 -4.31 1.38 -6.59
C HIS A 55 -3.94 0.92 -8.00
N GLN A 56 -2.65 0.77 -8.30
CA GLN A 56 -2.19 0.21 -9.59
C GLN A 56 -2.80 -1.17 -9.85
N TYR A 57 -2.83 -2.03 -8.84
CA TYR A 57 -3.46 -3.35 -8.94
C TYR A 57 -4.97 -3.29 -9.16
N LEU A 58 -5.66 -2.26 -8.62
CA LEU A 58 -7.09 -2.05 -8.84
C LEU A 58 -7.38 -1.64 -10.29
N ILE A 59 -6.59 -0.73 -10.85
CA ILE A 59 -6.84 -0.14 -12.17
C ILE A 59 -6.35 -1.04 -13.31
N ASP A 60 -5.22 -1.70 -13.13
CA ASP A 60 -4.59 -2.55 -14.15
C ASP A 60 -3.70 -3.60 -13.50
N SER A 61 -4.31 -4.68 -13.04
CA SER A 61 -3.59 -5.81 -12.43
C SER A 61 -2.63 -6.52 -13.38
N LEU A 62 -2.85 -6.43 -14.70
CA LEU A 62 -1.99 -7.07 -15.72
C LEU A 62 -0.68 -6.29 -15.93
N SER A 63 -0.67 -4.99 -15.63
CA SER A 63 0.54 -4.17 -15.66
C SER A 63 1.55 -4.46 -14.54
N ILE A 64 1.16 -5.24 -13.52
CA ILE A 64 2.02 -5.50 -12.37
C ILE A 64 3.22 -6.35 -12.77
N SER A 65 4.40 -5.80 -12.52
CA SER A 65 5.69 -6.43 -12.78
C SER A 65 6.43 -6.75 -11.48
N LYS A 66 7.57 -7.43 -11.59
CA LYS A 66 8.48 -7.69 -10.46
C LYS A 66 8.93 -6.39 -9.76
N ASP A 67 8.91 -5.27 -10.47
CA ASP A 67 9.39 -4.00 -9.97
C ASP A 67 8.31 -3.16 -9.30
N SER A 68 7.03 -3.50 -9.50
CA SER A 68 5.88 -2.73 -9.02
C SER A 68 5.79 -2.62 -7.49
N PHE A 69 6.53 -3.43 -6.73
CA PHE A 69 6.57 -3.37 -5.27
C PHE A 69 7.92 -2.84 -4.71
N LYS A 70 8.89 -2.52 -5.56
CA LYS A 70 10.26 -2.13 -5.15
C LYS A 70 10.28 -0.92 -4.21
N GLN A 71 9.41 0.06 -4.43
CA GLN A 71 9.33 1.26 -3.58
C GLN A 71 8.94 0.90 -2.15
N SER A 72 7.89 0.09 -1.97
CA SER A 72 7.47 -0.40 -0.65
C SER A 72 8.54 -1.24 0.04
N ASP A 73 9.32 -2.02 -0.71
CA ASP A 73 10.44 -2.81 -0.19
C ASP A 73 11.68 -1.98 0.15
N ALA A 74 11.80 -0.75 -0.35
CA ALA A 74 12.93 0.14 -0.04
C ALA A 74 12.83 0.76 1.35
N TYR A 75 11.62 0.84 1.91
CA TYR A 75 11.39 1.32 3.26
C TYR A 75 11.52 0.19 4.28
N LYS A 76 11.90 0.54 5.51
CA LYS A 76 11.92 -0.44 6.60
C LYS A 76 10.50 -0.96 6.83
N THR A 77 10.39 -2.26 7.03
CA THR A 77 9.14 -2.87 7.49
C THR A 77 8.66 -2.11 8.73
N PRO A 78 7.40 -1.65 8.74
CA PRO A 78 6.89 -0.81 9.81
C PRO A 78 6.84 -1.61 11.11
N THR A 79 6.96 -0.94 12.26
CA THR A 79 6.72 -1.54 13.58
C THR A 79 5.25 -1.47 13.99
N ASP A 80 4.44 -0.79 13.18
CA ASP A 80 2.99 -0.63 13.36
C ASP A 80 2.26 -1.82 12.73
N ASP A 81 1.31 -2.40 13.45
CA ASP A 81 0.59 -3.61 13.03
C ASP A 81 -0.24 -3.38 11.76
N PHE A 82 -0.85 -2.20 11.63
CA PHE A 82 -1.69 -1.85 10.47
C PHE A 82 -0.88 -1.78 9.18
N LEU A 83 0.23 -1.03 9.17
CA LEU A 83 1.09 -0.97 7.99
C LEU A 83 1.81 -2.30 7.74
N SER A 84 2.12 -3.07 8.80
CA SER A 84 2.73 -4.40 8.66
C SER A 84 1.79 -5.39 7.99
N TYR A 85 0.51 -5.37 8.37
CA TYR A 85 -0.53 -6.16 7.75
C TYR A 85 -0.61 -5.86 6.25
N TYR A 86 -0.75 -4.58 5.88
CA TYR A 86 -0.87 -4.20 4.47
C TYR A 86 0.41 -4.43 3.67
N TYR A 87 1.58 -4.24 4.26
CA TYR A 87 2.83 -4.61 3.64
C TYR A 87 2.87 -6.09 3.28
N HIS A 88 2.54 -6.97 4.22
CA HIS A 88 2.52 -8.41 3.97
C HIS A 88 1.42 -8.82 3.00
N PHE A 89 0.20 -8.31 3.18
CA PHE A 89 -0.91 -8.65 2.30
C PHE A 89 -0.65 -8.24 0.84
N PHE A 90 -0.17 -7.01 0.62
CA PHE A 90 0.12 -6.53 -0.73
C PHE A 90 1.36 -7.19 -1.34
N LYS A 91 2.38 -7.49 -0.54
CA LYS A 91 3.54 -8.26 -1.01
C LYS A 91 3.17 -9.69 -1.39
N ALA A 92 2.20 -10.29 -0.70
CA ALA A 92 1.66 -11.59 -1.06
C ALA A 92 0.93 -11.54 -2.42
N ILE A 93 0.09 -10.52 -2.64
CA ILE A 93 -0.58 -10.27 -3.93
C ILE A 93 0.46 -10.09 -5.04
N HIS A 94 1.45 -9.22 -4.85
CA HIS A 94 2.54 -8.99 -5.80
C HIS A 94 3.30 -10.29 -6.14
N SER A 95 3.66 -11.07 -5.11
CA SER A 95 4.36 -12.33 -5.30
C SER A 95 3.50 -13.33 -6.07
N ASN A 96 2.19 -13.37 -5.81
CA ASN A 96 1.28 -14.27 -6.49
C ASN A 96 1.14 -13.92 -7.98
N VAL A 97 0.93 -12.64 -8.30
CA VAL A 97 0.72 -12.20 -9.69
C VAL A 97 2.01 -12.25 -10.52
N THR A 98 3.17 -12.16 -9.87
CA THR A 98 4.48 -12.32 -10.52
C THR A 98 5.01 -13.76 -10.54
N GLY A 99 4.20 -14.73 -10.08
CA GLY A 99 4.47 -16.17 -10.16
C GLY A 99 5.34 -16.75 -9.04
N ASN A 100 5.64 -15.99 -7.99
CA ASN A 100 6.36 -16.48 -6.81
C ASN A 100 5.40 -16.95 -5.71
N HIS A 101 4.71 -18.07 -5.96
CA HIS A 101 3.67 -18.58 -5.05
C HIS A 101 4.20 -18.99 -3.67
N SER A 102 5.44 -19.47 -3.57
CA SER A 102 6.06 -19.80 -2.28
C SER A 102 6.24 -18.56 -1.41
N LEU A 103 6.71 -17.45 -1.99
CA LEU A 103 6.83 -16.18 -1.28
C LEU A 103 5.45 -15.58 -0.96
N ALA A 104 4.49 -15.72 -1.88
CA ALA A 104 3.12 -15.30 -1.65
C ALA A 104 2.52 -15.96 -0.40
N LYS A 105 2.68 -17.28 -0.27
CA LYS A 105 2.21 -18.02 0.91
C LYS A 105 2.81 -17.49 2.21
N ILE A 106 4.14 -17.33 2.26
CA ILE A 106 4.83 -16.80 3.46
C ILE A 106 4.26 -15.45 3.89
N HIS A 107 3.95 -14.58 2.93
CA HIS A 107 3.41 -13.27 3.23
C HIS A 107 1.92 -13.27 3.56
N TYR A 108 1.12 -14.18 2.97
CA TYR A 108 -0.26 -14.38 3.40
C TYR A 108 -0.34 -14.88 4.84
N ASP A 109 0.47 -15.87 5.21
CA ASP A 109 0.50 -16.41 6.58
C ASP A 109 0.84 -15.30 7.61
N LYS A 110 1.77 -14.40 7.28
CA LYS A 110 2.10 -13.24 8.12
C LYS A 110 0.99 -12.20 8.19
N ALA A 111 0.32 -11.93 7.06
CA ALA A 111 -0.81 -11.01 7.04
C ALA A 111 -1.99 -11.57 7.83
N GLU A 112 -2.26 -12.87 7.74
CA GLU A 112 -3.31 -13.55 8.50
C GLU A 112 -3.07 -13.43 10.01
N TYR A 113 -1.83 -13.62 10.48
CA TYR A 113 -1.48 -13.42 11.89
C TYR A 113 -1.75 -11.99 12.38
N LEU A 114 -1.49 -10.98 11.54
CA LEU A 114 -1.72 -9.58 11.90
C LEU A 114 -3.19 -9.17 11.75
N LEU A 115 -4.00 -9.90 10.98
CA LEU A 115 -5.40 -9.55 10.74
C LEU A 115 -6.20 -9.48 12.04
N GLU A 116 -5.85 -10.29 13.04
CA GLU A 116 -6.50 -10.27 14.37
C GLU A 116 -6.35 -8.93 15.10
N THR A 117 -5.35 -8.12 14.75
CA THR A 117 -5.09 -6.81 15.39
C THR A 117 -5.63 -5.63 14.58
N ILE A 118 -6.19 -5.88 13.39
CA ILE A 118 -6.73 -4.84 12.52
C ILE A 118 -8.23 -4.68 12.76
N PRO A 119 -8.73 -3.48 13.10
CA PRO A 119 -10.16 -3.23 13.20
C PRO A 119 -10.85 -3.34 11.82
N ASP A 120 -12.09 -3.83 11.82
CA ASP A 120 -12.94 -4.01 10.62
C ASP A 120 -13.16 -2.72 9.79
#